data_AF-A0A1I3R594-F1
#
_entry.id   AF-A0A1I3R594-F1
#
_cell.length_a   1.000
_cell.length_b   1.000
_cell.length_c   1.000
_cell.angle_alpha   90.00
_cell.angle_beta   90.00
_cell.angle_gamma   90.00
#
_symmetry.space_group_name_H-M   'P 1'
#
loop_
_entity.id
_entity.type
_entity.pdbx_description
1 polymer ?
#
loop_
_entity_poly.entity_id
_entity_poly.type
_entity_poly.pdbx_seq_one_letter_code
_entity_poly.pdbx_strand_id
1 'polypeptide(L)'
;MKENIILMLIMIATRCFGQGEITVSHANQTEDFIEIGLNMGKPTSKFELINIDTMTVTDNRGNVLEENFEYPLNYNYNNGRAETSRYYPPKKKSRELHIRGVMKYFTPSEESNSYFNLGKNGGIARNVNLVDKAILAENPDLYFAIVDSTVINKVFPDFKYRTKDSEPYRKIDFSFFDIIYAYRYTDEQKIVYFINDDPMPGYTNMTLKDKKTGIIYALTKIKRDISQAEKDDISVEIMIENEASVKRIPFEIGKIKVERL
;
A
#
# COMPACT_ATOMS: atom_id res chain seq x y z
N MET A 1 -28.46 -4.81 36.22
CA MET A 1 -27.89 -6.16 35.99
C MET A 1 -28.20 -6.71 34.60
N LYS A 2 -29.46 -6.70 34.12
CA LYS A 2 -29.80 -7.15 32.75
C LYS A 2 -29.16 -6.33 31.63
N GLU A 3 -29.07 -5.00 31.78
CA GLU A 3 -28.48 -4.11 30.76
C GLU A 3 -26.96 -4.31 30.59
N ASN A 4 -26.23 -4.51 31.69
CA ASN A 4 -24.79 -4.79 31.63
C ASN A 4 -24.48 -6.16 31.00
N ILE A 5 -25.36 -7.16 31.17
CA ILE A 5 -25.22 -8.48 30.55
C ILE A 5 -25.44 -8.40 29.02
N ILE A 6 -26.39 -7.58 28.57
CA ILE A 6 -26.64 -7.35 27.14
C ILE A 6 -25.44 -6.64 26.48
N LEU A 7 -24.88 -5.62 27.13
CA LEU A 7 -23.68 -4.93 26.64
C LEU A 7 -22.47 -5.89 26.57
N MET A 8 -22.32 -6.76 27.56
CA MET A 8 -21.26 -7.77 27.59
C MET A 8 -21.45 -8.84 26.50
N LEU A 9 -22.69 -9.29 26.27
CA LEU A 9 -23.03 -10.23 25.20
C LEU A 9 -22.83 -9.63 23.80
N ILE A 10 -23.14 -8.34 23.61
CA ILE A 10 -22.85 -7.61 22.35
C ILE A 10 -21.33 -7.52 22.14
N MET A 11 -20.54 -7.19 23.18
CA MET A 11 -19.08 -7.13 23.09
C MET A 11 -18.42 -8.51 22.88
N ILE A 12 -19.01 -9.58 23.41
CA ILE A 12 -18.51 -10.95 23.20
C ILE A 12 -18.88 -11.44 21.79
N ALA A 13 -20.09 -11.15 21.31
CA ALA A 13 -20.50 -11.49 19.95
C ALA A 13 -19.65 -10.79 18.89
N THR A 14 -19.35 -9.48 19.05
CA THR A 14 -18.49 -8.76 18.09
C THR A 14 -17.06 -9.30 18.04
N ARG A 15 -16.52 -9.83 19.15
CA ARG A 15 -15.23 -10.52 19.16
C ARG A 15 -15.25 -11.86 18.41
N CYS A 16 -16.37 -12.60 18.46
CA CYS A 16 -16.48 -13.89 17.79
C CYS A 16 -16.81 -13.79 16.28
N PHE A 17 -17.55 -12.77 15.84
CA PHE A 17 -17.95 -12.64 14.43
C PHE A 17 -16.89 -11.99 13.52
N GLY A 18 -15.91 -11.27 14.06
CA GLY A 18 -14.84 -10.63 13.28
C GLY A 18 -13.61 -11.50 13.00
N GLN A 19 -13.30 -12.45 13.89
CA GLN A 19 -12.09 -13.29 13.77
C GLN A 19 -12.17 -14.34 12.66
N GLY A 20 -13.37 -14.79 12.29
CA GLY A 20 -13.57 -15.83 11.27
C GLY A 20 -13.20 -15.41 9.83
N GLU A 21 -12.88 -14.13 9.62
CA GLU A 21 -12.54 -13.61 8.30
C GLU A 21 -11.02 -13.56 8.04
N ILE A 22 -10.15 -13.67 9.06
CA ILE A 22 -8.70 -13.56 8.85
C ILE A 22 -8.02 -14.88 9.20
N THR A 23 -7.25 -15.41 8.26
CA THR A 23 -6.55 -16.70 8.40
C THR A 23 -5.11 -16.58 7.95
N VAL A 24 -4.23 -17.45 8.45
CA VAL A 24 -2.85 -17.50 7.95
C VAL A 24 -2.83 -18.26 6.63
N SER A 25 -2.39 -17.60 5.56
CA SER A 25 -2.19 -18.25 4.25
C SER A 25 -0.93 -19.11 4.26
N HIS A 26 0.15 -18.59 4.83
CA HIS A 26 1.43 -19.25 4.96
C HIS A 26 2.25 -18.62 6.09
N ALA A 27 3.18 -19.39 6.63
CA ALA A 27 4.20 -18.91 7.55
C ALA A 27 5.51 -19.65 7.22
N ASN A 28 6.39 -19.00 6.48
CA ASN A 28 7.60 -19.60 5.93
C ASN A 28 8.84 -18.94 6.53
N GLN A 29 9.83 -19.75 6.91
CA GLN A 29 11.11 -19.28 7.40
C GLN A 29 12.23 -19.55 6.39
N THR A 30 12.98 -18.50 6.09
CA THR A 30 14.29 -18.55 5.42
C THR A 30 15.41 -18.34 6.46
N GLU A 31 16.67 -18.23 6.01
CA GLU A 31 17.77 -17.85 6.89
C GLU A 31 17.63 -16.41 7.39
N ASP A 32 17.06 -15.52 6.58
CA ASP A 32 17.06 -14.07 6.80
C ASP A 32 15.76 -13.55 7.44
N PHE A 33 14.62 -14.23 7.21
CA PHE A 33 13.32 -13.78 7.71
C PHE A 33 12.30 -14.91 7.88
N ILE A 34 11.27 -14.60 8.66
CA ILE A 34 9.99 -15.32 8.66
C ILE A 34 8.98 -14.46 7.91
N GLU A 35 8.40 -15.00 6.85
CA GLU A 35 7.32 -14.38 6.10
C GLU A 35 5.99 -14.97 6.54
N ILE A 36 5.06 -14.10 6.92
CA ILE A 36 3.71 -14.46 7.34
C ILE A 36 2.73 -13.82 6.37
N GLY A 37 1.94 -14.65 5.70
CA GLY A 37 0.82 -14.22 4.87
C GLY A 37 -0.51 -14.38 5.61
N LEU A 38 -1.38 -13.38 5.51
CA LEU A 38 -2.72 -13.34 6.07
C LEU A 38 -3.74 -13.22 4.96
N ASN A 39 -4.67 -14.18 4.87
CA ASN A 39 -5.82 -14.10 4.00
C ASN A 39 -6.99 -13.42 4.71
N MET A 40 -7.75 -12.61 3.95
CA MET A 40 -9.08 -12.17 4.37
C MET A 40 -10.18 -12.86 3.54
N GLY A 41 -11.15 -13.45 4.23
CA GLY A 41 -12.33 -14.13 3.69
C GLY A 41 -13.42 -13.17 3.19
N LYS A 42 -13.11 -11.88 3.04
CA LYS A 42 -13.96 -10.89 2.39
C LYS A 42 -13.66 -10.83 0.89
N PRO A 43 -14.63 -10.35 0.07
CA PRO A 43 -14.33 -10.01 -1.31
C PRO A 43 -13.22 -8.96 -1.38
N THR A 44 -12.37 -9.08 -2.39
CA THR A 44 -11.33 -8.11 -2.71
C THR A 44 -11.49 -7.68 -4.15
N SER A 45 -11.41 -6.38 -4.38
CA SER A 45 -11.59 -5.75 -5.68
C SER A 45 -10.95 -4.37 -5.64
N LYS A 46 -11.04 -3.62 -6.75
CA LYS A 46 -10.61 -2.22 -6.80
C LYS A 46 -11.24 -1.37 -5.68
N PHE A 47 -12.48 -1.67 -5.30
CA PHE A 47 -13.24 -0.93 -4.27
C PHE A 47 -13.36 -1.69 -2.95
N GLU A 48 -12.59 -2.75 -2.78
CA GLU A 48 -12.58 -3.59 -1.58
C GLU A 48 -11.13 -4.00 -1.31
N LEU A 49 -10.41 -3.09 -0.65
CA LEU A 49 -8.97 -3.18 -0.47
C LEU A 49 -8.63 -3.61 0.95
N ILE A 50 -7.51 -4.33 1.09
CA ILE A 50 -7.07 -4.89 2.36
C ILE A 50 -5.68 -4.36 2.69
N ASN A 51 -5.37 -4.14 3.96
CA ASN A 51 -4.02 -3.78 4.41
C ASN A 51 -3.81 -4.18 5.88
N ILE A 52 -2.59 -4.54 6.27
CA ILE A 52 -2.26 -4.72 7.69
C ILE A 52 -2.10 -3.33 8.32
N ASP A 53 -2.88 -3.03 9.36
CA ASP A 53 -2.77 -1.81 10.15
C ASP A 53 -1.67 -1.96 11.20
N THR A 54 -1.81 -3.01 12.01
CA THR A 54 -0.87 -3.38 13.05
C THR A 54 -0.75 -4.89 13.10
N MET A 55 0.46 -5.40 13.34
CA MET A 55 0.65 -6.81 13.61
C MET A 55 1.79 -7.02 14.60
N THR A 56 1.48 -7.66 15.71
CA THR A 56 2.46 -8.13 16.69
C THR A 56 2.61 -9.64 16.52
N VAL A 57 3.84 -10.10 16.34
CA VAL A 57 4.19 -11.51 16.25
C VAL A 57 5.00 -11.88 17.48
N THR A 58 4.59 -12.95 18.17
CA THR A 58 5.31 -13.49 19.33
C THR A 58 5.68 -14.95 19.14
N ASP A 59 6.87 -15.33 19.62
CA ASP A 59 7.27 -16.74 19.69
C ASP A 59 6.51 -17.50 20.80
N ASN A 60 6.74 -18.81 20.87
CA ASN A 60 6.14 -19.68 21.89
C ASN A 60 6.59 -19.38 23.35
N ARG A 61 7.53 -18.46 23.54
CA ARG A 61 7.99 -17.98 24.86
C ARG A 61 7.43 -16.59 25.18
N GLY A 62 6.64 -16.00 24.27
CA GLY A 62 6.09 -14.66 24.41
C GLY A 62 7.03 -13.53 24.01
N ASN A 63 8.17 -13.83 23.39
CA ASN A 63 9.06 -12.77 22.88
C ASN A 63 8.48 -12.18 21.60
N VAL A 64 8.40 -10.85 21.52
CA VAL A 64 7.98 -10.14 20.30
C VAL A 64 9.09 -10.23 19.26
N LEU A 65 8.73 -10.61 18.04
CA LEU A 65 9.63 -10.59 16.89
C LEU A 65 9.68 -9.18 16.30
N GLU A 66 10.87 -8.77 15.87
CA GLU A 66 11.11 -7.49 15.21
C GLU A 66 10.76 -7.59 13.72
N GLU A 67 10.08 -6.57 13.18
CA GLU A 67 9.79 -6.47 11.75
C GLU A 67 11.09 -6.34 10.95
N ASN A 68 11.17 -7.05 9.82
CA ASN A 68 12.34 -7.01 8.95
C ASN A 68 12.16 -5.91 7.89
N PHE A 69 12.85 -4.79 8.09
CA PHE A 69 12.87 -3.65 7.16
C PHE A 69 13.98 -3.72 6.09
N GLU A 70 14.91 -4.68 6.19
CA GLU A 70 15.98 -4.87 5.20
C GLU A 70 15.46 -5.47 3.89
N TYR A 71 14.36 -6.22 3.95
CA TYR A 71 13.66 -6.75 2.77
C TYR A 71 12.25 -6.18 2.68
N PRO A 72 12.12 -4.85 2.50
CA PRO A 72 10.83 -4.18 2.56
C PRO A 72 9.92 -4.74 1.47
N LEU A 73 8.73 -5.12 1.89
CA LEU A 73 7.64 -5.42 0.98
C LEU A 73 7.05 -4.08 0.52
N ASN A 74 7.08 -3.80 -0.78
CA ASN A 74 6.45 -2.62 -1.36
C ASN A 74 4.93 -2.83 -1.49
N TYR A 75 4.25 -3.16 -0.40
CA TYR A 75 2.81 -3.37 -0.39
C TYR A 75 2.15 -2.31 0.48
N ASN A 76 1.59 -1.30 -0.20
CA ASN A 76 0.38 -0.64 0.27
C ASN A 76 -0.80 -1.61 0.08
N TYR A 77 -2.04 -1.14 0.23
CA TYR A 77 -3.24 -1.93 -0.01
C TYR A 77 -3.12 -2.97 -1.13
N ASN A 78 -3.40 -4.23 -0.80
CA ASN A 78 -3.55 -5.28 -1.78
C ASN A 78 -5.00 -5.34 -2.28
N ASN A 79 -5.15 -5.54 -3.60
CA ASN A 79 -6.43 -5.84 -4.25
C ASN A 79 -6.69 -7.36 -4.35
N GLY A 80 -5.73 -8.18 -3.91
CA GLY A 80 -5.81 -9.62 -3.75
C GLY A 80 -6.27 -10.04 -2.35
N ARG A 81 -6.38 -11.36 -2.16
CA ARG A 81 -6.95 -11.94 -0.93
C ARG A 81 -6.00 -12.01 0.27
N ALA A 82 -4.72 -11.69 0.08
CA ALA A 82 -3.67 -11.94 1.06
C ALA A 82 -2.76 -10.73 1.29
N GLU A 83 -2.37 -10.47 2.53
CA GLU A 83 -1.32 -9.52 2.89
C GLU A 83 -0.13 -10.22 3.49
N THR A 84 1.07 -9.68 3.30
CA THR A 84 2.30 -10.33 3.75
C THR A 84 3.13 -9.39 4.61
N SER A 85 3.74 -9.90 5.67
CA SER A 85 4.74 -9.19 6.47
C SER A 85 5.92 -10.08 6.81
N ARG A 86 7.08 -9.47 7.06
CA ARG A 86 8.34 -10.17 7.33
C ARG A 86 8.90 -9.77 8.68
N TYR A 87 9.45 -10.75 9.38
CA TYR A 87 10.03 -10.59 10.72
C TYR A 87 11.41 -11.23 10.78
N TYR A 88 12.30 -10.68 11.58
CA TYR A 88 13.58 -11.32 11.84
C TYR A 88 13.39 -12.67 12.55
N PRO A 89 14.11 -13.73 12.15
CA PRO A 89 13.99 -15.02 12.81
C PRO A 89 14.47 -14.92 14.26
N PRO A 90 13.80 -15.59 15.22
CA PRO A 90 14.24 -15.57 16.60
C PRO A 90 15.60 -16.28 16.73
N LYS A 91 16.48 -15.74 17.59
CA LYS A 91 17.83 -16.30 17.87
C LYS A 91 17.77 -17.77 18.33
N LYS A 92 16.67 -18.18 18.96
CA LYS A 92 16.40 -19.58 19.34
C LYS A 92 15.23 -20.08 18.50
N LYS A 93 15.35 -21.32 18.02
CA LYS A 93 14.32 -21.95 17.18
C LYS A 93 12.94 -21.85 17.85
N SER A 94 12.03 -21.12 17.22
CA SER A 94 10.60 -21.22 17.51
C SER A 94 9.98 -22.28 16.60
N ARG A 95 9.03 -23.05 17.14
CA ARG A 95 8.22 -24.01 16.35
C ARG A 95 6.84 -23.47 16.04
N GLU A 96 6.38 -22.50 16.83
CA GLU A 96 5.04 -21.95 16.76
C GLU A 96 5.08 -20.45 17.01
N LEU A 97 4.28 -19.71 16.25
CA LEU A 97 4.06 -18.29 16.43
C LEU A 97 2.64 -18.04 16.89
N HIS A 98 2.48 -16.89 17.53
CA HIS A 98 1.20 -16.29 17.84
C HIS A 98 1.21 -14.89 17.26
N ILE A 99 0.14 -14.53 16.57
CA ILE A 99 -0.03 -13.21 15.97
C ILE A 99 -1.30 -12.56 16.49
N ARG A 100 -1.24 -11.25 16.68
CA ARG A 100 -2.41 -10.41 16.97
C ARG A 100 -2.24 -9.08 16.26
N GLY A 101 -3.35 -8.47 15.85
CA GLY A 101 -3.27 -7.24 15.09
C GLY A 101 -4.61 -6.72 14.66
N VAL A 102 -4.55 -5.77 13.73
CA VAL A 102 -5.70 -5.15 13.09
C VAL A 102 -5.45 -5.14 11.59
N MET A 103 -6.43 -5.63 10.83
CA MET A 103 -6.47 -5.48 9.38
C MET A 103 -7.44 -4.35 9.01
N LYS A 104 -7.04 -3.46 8.10
CA LYS A 104 -7.94 -2.50 7.47
C LYS A 104 -8.65 -3.15 6.31
N TYR A 105 -9.98 -3.01 6.26
CA TYR A 105 -10.79 -3.25 5.08
C TYR A 105 -11.32 -1.90 4.59
N PHE A 106 -10.78 -1.43 3.47
CA PHE A 106 -11.07 -0.12 2.90
C PHE A 106 -12.05 -0.28 1.74
N THR A 107 -13.22 0.33 1.89
CA THR A 107 -14.27 0.36 0.86
C THR A 107 -14.48 1.80 0.37
N PRO A 108 -13.64 2.26 -0.58
CA PRO A 108 -13.71 3.63 -1.06
C PRO A 108 -14.98 3.90 -1.86
N SER A 109 -15.55 5.10 -1.70
CA SER A 109 -16.73 5.57 -2.45
C SER A 109 -16.77 7.09 -2.55
N GLU A 110 -17.51 7.60 -3.55
CA GLU A 110 -17.75 9.05 -3.69
C GLU A 110 -18.55 9.58 -2.49
N GLU A 111 -19.55 8.81 -2.02
CA GLU A 111 -20.41 9.17 -0.89
C GLU A 111 -19.63 9.37 0.42
N SER A 112 -18.56 8.59 0.62
CA SER A 112 -17.69 8.70 1.79
C SER A 112 -16.51 9.65 1.58
N ASN A 113 -16.46 10.37 0.44
CA ASN A 113 -15.36 11.27 0.09
C ASN A 113 -13.99 10.57 0.14
N SER A 114 -13.94 9.31 -0.30
CA SER A 114 -12.74 8.46 -0.27
C SER A 114 -12.35 7.89 -1.62
N TYR A 115 -13.13 8.17 -2.67
CA TYR A 115 -12.83 7.83 -4.06
C TYR A 115 -13.03 9.05 -4.96
N PHE A 116 -12.05 9.28 -5.85
CA PHE A 116 -12.01 10.41 -6.76
C PHE A 116 -11.59 9.94 -8.14
N ASN A 117 -12.51 10.06 -9.09
CA ASN A 117 -12.19 9.89 -10.51
C ASN A 117 -11.61 11.20 -11.06
N LEU A 118 -10.30 11.22 -11.31
CA LEU A 118 -9.61 12.40 -11.84
C LEU A 118 -9.79 12.54 -13.36
N GLY A 119 -10.33 11.50 -14.02
CA GLY A 119 -10.59 11.45 -15.44
C GLY A 119 -9.41 10.93 -16.25
N LYS A 120 -9.33 11.39 -17.50
CA LYS A 120 -8.34 10.93 -18.49
C LYS A 120 -7.09 11.79 -18.43
N ASN A 121 -5.90 11.17 -18.52
CA ASN A 121 -4.60 11.83 -18.42
C ASN A 121 -4.43 13.06 -19.34
N GLY A 122 -5.02 13.05 -20.53
CA GLY A 122 -5.00 14.20 -21.45
C GLY A 122 -5.80 15.42 -20.95
N GLY A 123 -6.82 15.20 -20.10
CA GLY A 123 -7.67 16.24 -19.51
C GLY A 123 -7.28 16.66 -18.09
N ILE A 124 -6.33 15.96 -17.46
CA ILE A 124 -5.90 16.26 -16.08
C ILE A 124 -4.92 17.42 -16.07
N ALA A 125 -5.17 18.39 -15.19
CA ALA A 125 -4.25 19.49 -14.93
C ALA A 125 -2.91 18.96 -14.41
N ARG A 126 -1.81 19.32 -15.09
CA ARG A 126 -0.46 18.88 -14.71
C ARG A 126 0.17 19.81 -13.67
N ASN A 127 1.08 19.25 -12.89
CA ASN A 127 1.98 19.98 -11.97
C ASN A 127 1.24 20.75 -10.86
N VAL A 128 0.04 20.30 -10.50
CA VAL A 128 -0.76 20.85 -9.40
C VAL A 128 -1.16 19.71 -8.46
N ASN A 129 -1.39 20.01 -7.19
CA ASN A 129 -1.94 19.03 -6.26
C ASN A 129 -3.41 18.78 -6.63
N LEU A 130 -3.74 17.52 -6.93
CA LEU A 130 -5.05 17.05 -7.38
C LEU A 130 -5.90 16.53 -6.22
N VAL A 131 -5.38 16.53 -4.99
CA VAL A 131 -6.17 16.20 -3.79
C VAL A 131 -7.19 17.32 -3.52
N ASP A 132 -8.42 16.94 -3.19
CA ASP A 132 -9.49 17.89 -2.90
C ASP A 132 -9.12 18.87 -1.78
N LYS A 133 -9.51 20.13 -1.93
CA LYS A 133 -9.15 21.20 -0.98
C LYS A 133 -9.71 20.97 0.42
N ALA A 134 -10.89 20.36 0.55
CA ALA A 134 -11.46 20.06 1.86
C ALA A 134 -10.63 19.00 2.58
N ILE A 135 -10.15 17.98 1.85
CA ILE A 135 -9.24 16.97 2.41
C ILE A 135 -7.90 17.60 2.80
N LEU A 136 -7.35 18.47 1.96
CA LEU A 136 -6.09 19.17 2.25
C LEU A 136 -6.18 20.12 3.46
N ALA A 137 -7.37 20.64 3.78
CA ALA A 137 -7.55 21.50 4.94
C ALA A 137 -7.30 20.73 6.25
N GLU A 138 -7.63 19.44 6.28
CA GLU A 138 -7.40 18.55 7.42
C GLU A 138 -6.07 17.80 7.32
N ASN A 139 -5.61 17.54 6.09
CA ASN A 139 -4.43 16.73 5.79
C ASN A 139 -3.49 17.47 4.83
N PRO A 140 -2.83 18.55 5.28
CA PRO A 140 -2.05 19.43 4.40
C PRO A 140 -0.83 18.76 3.77
N ASP A 141 -0.39 17.63 4.33
CA ASP A 141 0.76 16.90 3.82
C ASP A 141 0.44 15.95 2.66
N LEU A 142 -0.85 15.67 2.41
CA LEU A 142 -1.25 14.85 1.27
C LEU A 142 -0.90 15.54 -0.05
N TYR A 143 -0.36 14.75 -0.96
CA TYR A 143 0.00 15.20 -2.28
C TYR A 143 -0.27 14.10 -3.29
N PHE A 144 -0.98 14.43 -4.36
CA PHE A 144 -1.05 13.62 -5.56
C PHE A 144 -1.08 14.54 -6.77
N ALA A 145 -0.27 14.28 -7.78
CA ALA A 145 -0.22 15.08 -8.99
C ALA A 145 0.16 14.22 -10.19
N ILE A 146 -0.45 14.50 -11.34
CA ILE A 146 0.13 14.15 -12.63
C ILE A 146 1.16 15.24 -12.98
N VAL A 147 2.39 14.85 -13.27
CA VAL A 147 3.47 15.78 -13.58
C VAL A 147 4.05 15.51 -14.96
N ASP A 148 4.83 16.46 -15.46
CA ASP A 148 5.59 16.29 -16.69
C ASP A 148 7.10 16.23 -16.42
N SER A 149 7.86 15.94 -17.49
CA SER A 149 9.31 15.85 -17.42
C SER A 149 9.98 17.16 -17.00
N THR A 150 9.34 18.33 -17.16
CA THR A 150 9.92 19.61 -16.75
C THR A 150 10.00 19.74 -15.23
N VAL A 151 9.00 19.22 -14.50
CA VAL A 151 9.03 19.17 -13.03
C VAL A 151 10.12 18.22 -12.56
N ILE A 152 10.19 17.01 -13.11
CA ILE A 152 11.20 16.03 -12.69
C ILE A 152 12.62 16.54 -12.97
N ASN A 153 12.86 17.15 -14.14
CA ASN A 153 14.15 17.74 -14.47
C ASN A 153 14.57 18.87 -13.52
N LYS A 154 13.62 19.60 -12.93
CA LYS A 154 13.93 20.64 -11.91
C LYS A 154 14.29 20.03 -10.55
N VAL A 155 13.61 18.94 -10.17
CA VAL A 155 13.83 18.27 -8.88
C VAL A 155 15.11 17.42 -8.92
N PHE A 156 15.39 16.78 -10.06
CA PHE A 156 16.52 15.88 -10.25
C PHE A 156 17.37 16.24 -11.49
N PRO A 157 17.97 17.46 -11.54
CA PRO A 157 18.63 17.98 -12.75
C PRO A 157 19.83 17.15 -13.22
N ASP A 158 20.55 16.55 -12.28
CA ASP A 158 21.79 15.79 -12.52
C ASP A 158 21.61 14.28 -12.37
N PHE A 159 20.37 13.78 -12.38
CA PHE A 159 20.12 12.35 -12.21
C PHE A 159 20.76 11.53 -13.33
N LYS A 160 21.56 10.55 -12.93
CA LYS A 160 22.19 9.59 -13.82
C LYS A 160 22.08 8.20 -13.21
N TYR A 161 21.95 7.20 -14.07
CA TYR A 161 21.80 5.81 -13.65
C TYR A 161 22.72 4.89 -14.47
N ARG A 162 23.00 3.71 -13.93
CA ARG A 162 23.61 2.59 -14.66
C ARG A 162 22.80 1.33 -14.33
N THR A 163 22.63 0.46 -15.30
CA THR A 163 21.92 -0.83 -15.10
C THR A 163 22.88 -1.96 -14.72
N LYS A 164 24.17 -1.81 -15.05
CA LYS A 164 25.25 -2.73 -14.72
C LYS A 164 26.45 -1.95 -14.21
N ASP A 165 27.21 -2.54 -13.29
CA ASP A 165 28.38 -1.87 -12.71
C ASP A 165 29.48 -1.57 -13.73
N SER A 166 29.54 -2.34 -14.81
CA SER A 166 30.48 -2.16 -15.92
C SER A 166 30.10 -1.04 -16.90
N GLU A 167 28.88 -0.49 -16.81
CA GLU A 167 28.42 0.54 -17.73
C GLU A 167 28.63 1.96 -17.17
N PRO A 168 28.93 2.95 -18.05
CA PRO A 168 28.99 4.33 -17.62
C PRO A 168 27.60 4.81 -17.19
N TYR A 169 27.57 5.75 -16.23
CA TYR A 169 26.37 6.46 -15.86
C TYR A 169 25.79 7.21 -17.05
N ARG A 170 24.49 7.03 -17.31
CA ARG A 170 23.76 7.67 -18.39
C ARG A 170 22.76 8.67 -17.82
N LYS A 171 22.62 9.81 -18.49
CA LYS A 171 21.51 10.73 -18.24
C LYS A 171 20.22 10.07 -18.72
N ILE A 172 19.13 10.26 -17.99
CA ILE A 172 17.82 9.81 -18.38
C ILE A 172 17.04 10.93 -19.07
N ASP A 173 16.32 10.58 -20.13
CA ASP A 173 15.30 11.45 -20.69
C ASP A 173 13.97 11.10 -20.02
N PHE A 174 13.50 11.95 -19.11
CA PHE A 174 12.23 11.74 -18.41
C PHE A 174 11.01 11.84 -19.34
N SER A 175 11.13 12.43 -20.54
CA SER A 175 10.03 12.44 -21.52
C SER A 175 9.79 11.06 -22.16
N PHE A 176 10.69 10.12 -21.94
CA PHE A 176 10.55 8.73 -22.37
C PHE A 176 9.35 8.04 -21.72
N PHE A 177 8.94 8.43 -20.51
CA PHE A 177 7.85 7.78 -19.79
C PHE A 177 6.48 8.21 -20.32
N ASP A 178 5.49 7.32 -20.18
CA ASP A 178 4.16 7.54 -20.75
C ASP A 178 3.29 8.38 -19.81
N ILE A 179 3.41 8.13 -18.52
CA ILE A 179 2.81 8.91 -17.45
C ILE A 179 3.82 9.09 -16.32
N ILE A 180 3.80 10.27 -15.71
CA ILE A 180 4.55 10.54 -14.49
C ILE A 180 3.56 11.05 -13.47
N TYR A 181 3.53 10.42 -12.30
CA TYR A 181 2.71 10.85 -11.19
C TYR A 181 3.56 10.97 -9.94
N ALA A 182 3.17 11.89 -9.07
CA ALA A 182 3.90 12.25 -7.89
C ALA A 182 2.95 12.16 -6.70
N TYR A 183 3.38 11.51 -5.63
CA TYR A 183 2.55 11.33 -4.45
C TYR A 183 3.34 11.46 -3.15
N ARG A 184 2.64 11.86 -2.11
CA ARG A 184 3.09 11.84 -0.72
C ARG A 184 1.87 11.56 0.15
N TYR A 185 2.04 10.64 1.08
CA TYR A 185 1.05 10.29 2.07
C TYR A 185 1.71 10.24 3.45
N THR A 186 0.90 10.17 4.51
CA THR A 186 1.36 10.03 5.89
C THR A 186 0.98 8.66 6.43
N ASP A 187 1.53 8.28 7.59
CA ASP A 187 1.16 7.02 8.26
C ASP A 187 -0.32 7.02 8.68
N GLU A 188 -0.86 8.21 8.95
CA GLU A 188 -2.26 8.42 9.33
C GLU A 188 -3.20 8.37 8.13
N GLN A 189 -2.75 8.89 6.98
CA GLN A 189 -3.61 9.16 5.84
C GLN A 189 -2.95 8.64 4.56
N LYS A 190 -3.41 7.48 4.08
CA LYS A 190 -2.90 6.84 2.85
C LYS A 190 -3.64 7.31 1.60
N ILE A 191 -2.90 7.35 0.48
CA ILE A 191 -3.43 7.51 -0.88
C ILE A 191 -3.17 6.20 -1.63
N VAL A 192 -4.23 5.61 -2.16
CA VAL A 192 -4.17 4.55 -3.17
C VAL A 192 -4.49 5.18 -4.51
N TYR A 193 -3.84 4.75 -5.57
CA TYR A 193 -4.09 5.23 -6.92
C TYR A 193 -4.32 4.03 -7.85
N PHE A 194 -5.13 4.24 -8.87
CA PHE A 194 -5.32 3.32 -9.97
C PHE A 194 -5.07 4.10 -11.27
N ILE A 195 -4.15 3.58 -12.08
CA ILE A 195 -3.87 4.12 -13.39
C ILE A 195 -4.32 3.06 -14.39
N ASN A 196 -5.37 3.35 -15.15
CA ASN A 196 -6.03 2.40 -16.04
C ASN A 196 -6.43 1.09 -15.33
N ASP A 197 -7.13 1.22 -14.20
CA ASP A 197 -7.58 0.11 -13.34
C ASP A 197 -6.44 -0.74 -12.72
N ASP A 198 -5.19 -0.28 -12.79
CA ASP A 198 -4.02 -0.97 -12.26
C ASP A 198 -3.36 -0.15 -11.12
N PRO A 199 -3.23 -0.71 -9.90
CA PRO A 199 -2.53 -0.04 -8.79
C PRO A 199 -1.00 -0.14 -8.90
N MET A 200 -0.48 -1.00 -9.78
CA MET A 200 0.94 -1.15 -10.09
C MET A 200 1.17 -1.02 -11.60
N PRO A 201 0.79 0.12 -12.19
CA PRO A 201 0.70 0.27 -13.63
C PRO A 201 2.06 0.08 -14.33
N GLY A 202 2.01 -0.53 -15.51
CA GLY A 202 3.09 -0.54 -16.48
C GLY A 202 4.17 -1.61 -16.27
N TYR A 203 4.92 -1.85 -17.34
CA TYR A 203 5.92 -2.94 -17.41
C TYR A 203 7.36 -2.45 -17.17
N THR A 204 7.57 -1.13 -17.13
CA THR A 204 8.86 -0.54 -16.77
C THR A 204 8.60 0.70 -15.94
N ASN A 205 9.04 0.65 -14.69
CA ASN A 205 8.79 1.68 -13.70
C ASN A 205 10.11 2.18 -13.12
N MET A 206 10.20 3.49 -12.90
CA MET A 206 11.25 4.11 -12.10
C MET A 206 10.60 4.94 -11.00
N THR A 207 11.08 4.74 -9.78
CA THR A 207 10.63 5.50 -8.61
C THR A 207 11.77 6.35 -8.08
N LEU A 208 11.55 7.66 -7.96
CA LEU A 208 12.50 8.61 -7.41
C LEU A 208 11.87 9.31 -6.21
N LYS A 209 12.59 9.40 -5.10
CA LYS A 209 12.12 10.11 -3.90
C LYS A 209 12.91 11.40 -3.71
N ASP A 210 12.21 12.53 -3.67
CA ASP A 210 12.82 13.79 -3.26
C ASP A 210 13.02 13.76 -1.74
N LYS A 211 14.28 13.76 -1.31
CA LYS A 211 14.64 13.76 0.11
C LYS A 211 14.19 15.01 0.85
N LYS A 212 14.04 16.15 0.15
CA LYS A 212 13.68 17.43 0.77
C LYS A 212 12.20 17.49 1.12
N THR A 213 11.33 17.08 0.19
CA THR A 213 9.88 17.19 0.35
C THR A 213 9.21 15.88 0.77
N GLY A 214 9.92 14.76 0.63
CA GLY A 214 9.38 13.41 0.83
C GLY A 214 8.50 12.92 -0.32
N ILE A 215 8.29 13.73 -1.37
CA ILE A 215 7.46 13.35 -2.53
C ILE A 215 8.15 12.23 -3.30
N ILE A 216 7.35 11.22 -3.65
CA ILE A 216 7.74 10.10 -4.48
C ILE A 216 7.20 10.35 -5.88
N TYR A 217 8.08 10.24 -6.87
CA TYR A 217 7.77 10.36 -8.29
C TYR A 217 7.85 8.96 -8.90
N ALA A 218 6.74 8.48 -9.42
CA ALA A 218 6.66 7.24 -10.19
C ALA A 218 6.56 7.58 -11.67
N LEU A 219 7.55 7.10 -12.42
CA LEU A 219 7.68 7.28 -13.85
C LEU A 219 7.38 5.92 -14.52
N THR A 220 6.32 5.87 -15.31
CA THR A 220 5.75 4.61 -15.76
C THR A 220 5.68 4.51 -17.28
N LYS A 221 6.12 3.36 -17.80
CA LYS A 221 5.83 2.90 -19.15
C LYS A 221 4.64 1.94 -19.13
N ILE A 222 3.53 2.36 -19.73
CA ILE A 222 2.29 1.59 -19.77
C ILE A 222 2.37 0.53 -20.86
N LYS A 223 2.79 0.92 -22.06
CA LYS A 223 2.82 0.04 -23.23
C LYS A 223 3.95 0.44 -24.17
N ARG A 224 4.53 -0.55 -24.85
CA ARG A 224 5.54 -0.32 -25.89
C ARG A 224 4.89 0.45 -27.05
N ASP A 225 5.52 1.54 -27.47
CA ASP A 225 5.08 2.37 -28.60
C ASP A 225 3.64 2.93 -28.46
N ILE A 226 3.24 3.26 -27.23
CA ILE A 226 1.93 3.88 -26.97
C ILE A 226 1.80 5.23 -27.71
N SER A 227 0.70 5.40 -28.44
CA SER A 227 0.39 6.64 -29.15
C SER A 227 -0.01 7.75 -28.18
N GLN A 228 0.06 9.02 -28.62
CA GLN A 228 -0.38 10.14 -27.78
C GLN A 228 -1.87 10.03 -27.41
N ALA A 229 -2.72 9.59 -28.34
CA ALA A 229 -4.14 9.39 -28.07
C ALA A 229 -4.37 8.31 -27.00
N GLU A 230 -3.63 7.19 -27.05
CA GLU A 230 -3.68 6.17 -26.00
C GLU A 230 -3.14 6.70 -24.67
N LYS A 231 -2.07 7.52 -24.67
CA LYS A 231 -1.56 8.17 -23.45
C LYS A 231 -2.61 9.11 -22.85
N ASP A 232 -3.29 9.87 -23.67
CA ASP A 232 -4.30 10.83 -23.22
C ASP A 232 -5.54 10.14 -22.67
N ASP A 233 -5.84 8.92 -23.13
CA ASP A 233 -6.98 8.10 -22.68
C ASP A 233 -6.70 7.24 -21.42
N ILE A 234 -5.50 7.32 -20.83
CA ILE A 234 -5.21 6.65 -19.56
C ILE A 234 -6.13 7.20 -18.46
N SER A 235 -6.94 6.34 -17.83
CA SER A 235 -7.74 6.70 -16.66
C SER A 235 -6.85 6.89 -15.43
N VAL A 236 -7.16 7.89 -14.60
CA VAL A 236 -6.46 8.13 -13.33
C VAL A 236 -7.50 8.31 -12.24
N GLU A 237 -7.41 7.47 -11.22
CA GLU A 237 -8.27 7.51 -10.05
C GLU A 237 -7.42 7.48 -8.79
N ILE A 238 -7.88 8.18 -7.75
CA ILE A 238 -7.29 8.10 -6.43
C ILE A 238 -8.34 7.75 -5.40
N MET A 239 -7.89 7.06 -4.37
CA MET A 239 -8.67 6.71 -3.20
C MET A 239 -7.89 7.17 -1.99
N ILE A 240 -8.56 7.88 -1.10
CA ILE A 240 -7.95 8.45 0.09
C ILE A 240 -8.66 7.84 1.27
N GLU A 241 -7.91 7.23 2.20
CA GLU A 241 -8.53 6.65 3.39
C GLU A 241 -9.36 7.69 4.15
N ASN A 242 -10.36 7.27 4.89
CA ASN A 242 -10.88 8.05 6.01
C ASN A 242 -11.64 7.11 6.95
N GLU A 243 -12.03 7.62 8.12
CA GLU A 243 -12.74 6.82 9.12
C GLU A 243 -14.10 6.30 8.62
N ALA A 244 -14.75 6.99 7.67
CA ALA A 244 -16.03 6.56 7.13
C ALA A 244 -15.89 5.39 6.15
N SER A 245 -14.73 5.23 5.51
CA SER A 245 -14.48 4.22 4.49
C SER A 245 -13.64 3.03 4.96
N VAL A 246 -13.06 3.09 6.16
CA VAL A 246 -12.17 2.05 6.71
C VAL A 246 -12.83 1.30 7.85
N LYS A 247 -13.03 -0.02 7.66
CA LYS A 247 -13.36 -0.93 8.75
C LYS A 247 -12.09 -1.57 9.31
N ARG A 248 -11.86 -1.40 10.61
CA ARG A 248 -10.76 -2.07 11.34
C ARG A 248 -11.23 -3.39 11.92
N ILE A 249 -10.56 -4.48 11.53
CA ILE A 249 -10.92 -5.84 11.91
C ILE A 249 -9.79 -6.40 12.78
N PRO A 250 -9.98 -6.47 14.11
CA PRO A 250 -8.99 -7.06 15.00
C PRO A 250 -8.94 -8.58 14.82
N PHE A 251 -7.74 -9.15 14.90
CA PHE A 251 -7.53 -10.59 14.81
C PHE A 251 -6.51 -11.07 15.85
N GLU A 252 -6.61 -12.35 16.20
CA GLU A 252 -5.66 -13.05 17.06
C GLU A 252 -5.62 -14.53 16.63
N ILE A 253 -4.45 -15.01 16.23
CA ILE A 253 -4.25 -16.36 15.69
C ILE A 253 -3.04 -16.98 16.39
N GLY A 254 -3.28 -18.04 17.15
CA GLY A 254 -2.22 -18.78 17.86
C GLY A 254 -1.82 -20.08 17.16
N LYS A 255 -0.70 -20.66 17.63
CA LYS A 255 -0.20 -21.98 17.22
C LYS A 255 0.10 -22.08 15.72
N ILE A 256 0.63 -21.01 15.15
CA ILE A 256 1.01 -20.95 13.73
C ILE A 256 2.30 -21.72 13.56
N LYS A 257 2.26 -22.83 12.82
CA LYS A 257 3.46 -23.59 12.49
C LYS A 257 4.24 -22.87 11.41
N VAL A 258 5.55 -22.74 11.63
CA VAL A 258 6.45 -22.12 10.66
C VAL A 258 7.12 -23.22 9.84
N GLU A 259 6.89 -23.22 8.53
CA GLU A 259 7.51 -24.15 7.59
C GLU A 259 8.89 -23.63 7.17
N ARG A 260 9.85 -24.54 6.96
CA ARG A 260 11.17 -24.19 6.45
C ARG A 260 11.21 -24.37 4.95
N LEU A 261 11.68 -23.35 4.25
CA LEU A 261 12.00 -23.40 2.82
C LEU A 261 13.44 -23.86 2.60
#